data_AF-A0A7J4JH50-F1
#
_entry.id   AF-A0A7J4JH50-F1
#
_cell.length_a   1.000
_cell.length_b   1.000
_cell.length_c   1.000
_cell.angle_alpha   90.00
_cell.angle_beta   90.00
_cell.angle_gamma   90.00
#
_symmetry.space_group_name_H-M   'P 1'
#
loop_
_entity.id
_entity.type
_entity.pdbx_description
1 polymer ?
#
loop_
_entity_poly.entity_id
_entity_poly.type
_entity_poly.pdbx_seq_one_letter_code
_entity_poly.pdbx_strand_id
1 'polypeptide(L)' 'MNRLFTNVWVCMSCNAKMRSSPGTSPPKCRKCGSKRFRQKNKQKKA' A
#
# COMPACT_ATOMS: atom_id res chain seq x y z
N MET A 1 19.11 10.93 -1.92
CA MET A 1 17.83 11.23 -1.22
C MET A 1 16.80 10.17 -1.59
N ASN A 2 16.87 8.98 -0.97
CA ASN A 2 16.00 7.87 -1.33
C ASN A 2 14.62 8.03 -0.67
N ARG A 3 13.66 8.62 -1.39
CA ARG A 3 12.24 8.57 -1.02
C ARG A 3 11.73 7.15 -1.26
N LEU A 4 12.03 6.25 -0.33
CA LEU A 4 11.45 4.91 -0.30
C LEU A 4 9.93 5.07 -0.08
N PHE A 5 9.14 4.98 -1.16
CA PHE A 5 7.67 4.95 -1.11
C PHE A 5 7.16 3.61 -0.52
N THR A 6 7.75 3.15 0.58
CA THR A 6 7.39 1.93 1.31
C THR A 6 6.05 2.06 2.04
N ASN A 7 5.57 3.29 2.18
CA ASN A 7 4.33 3.65 2.85
C ASN A 7 3.11 3.70 1.92
N VAL A 8 3.29 3.42 0.61
CA VAL A 8 2.20 3.43 -0.37
C VAL A 8 1.69 2.01 -0.61
N TRP A 9 0.40 1.82 -0.34
CA TRP A 9 -0.34 0.59 -0.54
C TRP A 9 -1.37 0.78 -1.66
N VAL A 10 -1.61 -0.28 -2.43
CA VAL A 10 -2.62 -0.28 -3.49
C VAL A 10 -3.66 -1.34 -3.16
N CYS A 11 -4.93 -0.95 -3.12
CA CYS A 11 -6.03 -1.88 -2.92
C CYS A 11 -6.13 -2.82 -4.13
N MET A 12 -6.17 -4.13 -3.90
CA MET A 12 -6.28 -5.11 -4.99
C MET A 12 -7.70 -5.23 -5.57
N SER A 13 -8.71 -4.68 -4.89
CA SER A 13 -10.10 -4.74 -5.36
C SER A 13 -10.48 -3.55 -6.24
N CYS A 14 -10.09 -2.33 -5.87
CA CYS A 14 -10.48 -1.11 -6.58
C CYS A 14 -9.29 -0.28 -7.10
N ASN A 15 -8.07 -0.80 -6.98
CA ASN A 15 -6.82 -0.13 -7.37
C ASN A 15 -6.56 1.24 -6.70
N ALA A 16 -7.31 1.59 -5.66
CA ALA A 16 -7.10 2.82 -4.91
C ALA A 16 -5.72 2.83 -4.23
N LYS A 17 -4.99 3.94 -4.37
CA LYS A 17 -3.71 4.18 -3.71
C LYS A 17 -3.97 4.76 -2.33
N MET A 18 -3.34 4.18 -1.32
CA MET A 18 -3.46 4.58 0.08
C MET A 18 -2.08 4.78 0.68
N ARG A 19 -1.93 5.83 1.48
CA ARG A 19 -0.73 6.03 2.30
C ARG A 19 -1.05 5.57 3.72
N SER A 20 -0.16 4.78 4.28
CA SER A 20 -0.21 4.32 5.67
C SER A 20 1.10 4.68 6.37
N SER A 21 1.19 4.48 7.68
CA SER A 21 2.47 4.63 8.38
C SER A 21 3.51 3.66 7.80
N PRO A 22 4.80 4.06 7.73
CA PRO A 22 5.86 3.18 7.27
C PRO A 22 5.88 1.91 8.14
N GLY A 23 5.86 0.74 7.49
CA GLY A 23 5.83 -0.56 8.17
C GLY A 23 4.42 -1.10 8.49
N THR A 24 3.36 -0.32 8.35
CA THR A 24 1.99 -0.75 8.68
C THR A 24 1.08 -0.74 7.45
N SER A 25 0.35 -1.83 7.22
CA SER A 25 -0.70 -1.88 6.20
C SER A 25 -1.95 -1.10 6.64
N PRO A 26 -2.66 -0.44 5.72
CA PRO A 26 -3.92 0.20 6.05
C PRO A 26 -4.96 -0.88 6.45
N PRO A 27 -5.82 -0.61 7.47
CA PRO A 27 -6.74 -1.61 8.00
C PRO A 27 -7.87 -1.98 7.03
N LYS A 28 -8.34 -1.03 6.21
CA LYS A 28 -9.37 -1.23 5.18
C LYS A 28 -9.33 -0.14 4.12
N CYS A 29 -9.86 -0.44 2.94
CA CYS A 29 -9.78 0.48 1.82
C CYS A 29 -10.78 1.62 2.06
N ARG A 30 -10.32 2.88 1.97
CA ARG A 30 -11.21 4.04 2.14
C ARG A 30 -12.26 4.17 1.03
N LYS A 31 -12.06 3.49 -0.11
CA LYS A 31 -12.98 3.55 -1.27
C LYS A 31 -13.96 2.37 -1.30
N CYS A 32 -13.48 1.14 -1.13
CA CYS A 32 -14.33 -0.06 -1.29
C CYS A 32 -14.43 -0.94 -0.03
N GLY A 33 -13.81 -0.55 1.09
CA GLY A 33 -13.82 -1.34 2.33
C GLY A 33 -12.98 -2.63 2.32
N SER A 34 -12.46 -3.06 1.17
CA SER A 34 -11.62 -4.26 1.07
C SER A 34 -10.37 -4.18 1.95
N LYS A 35 -9.95 -5.32 2.50
CA LYS A 35 -8.73 -5.49 3.30
C LYS A 35 -7.54 -6.02 2.50
N ARG A 36 -7.70 -6.21 1.19
CA ARG A 36 -6.66 -6.75 0.30
C ARG A 36 -5.83 -5.62 -0.29
N PHE A 37 -4.55 -5.56 0.08
CA PHE A 37 -3.59 -4.56 -0.40
C PHE A 37 -2.28 -5.19 -0.84
N ARG A 38 -1.61 -4.53 -1.77
CA ARG A 38 -0.21 -4.77 -2.11
C ARG A 38 0.62 -3.52 -1.84
N GLN A 39 1.83 -3.67 -1.34
CA GLN A 39 2.78 -2.55 -1.32
C GLN A 39 3.16 -2.19 -2.75
N LYS A 40 3.13 -0.88 -3.07
CA LYS A 40 3.44 -0.41 -4.41
C LYS A 40 4.89 -0.70 -4.79
N ASN A 41 5.80 -0.42 -3.87
CA ASN A 41 7.24 -0.61 -4.05
C ASN A 41 7.76 -1.68 -3.08
N LYS A 42 7.10 -2.84 -3.02
CA LYS A 42 7.72 -4.00 -2.36
C LYS A 42 9.03 -4.28 -3.09
N GLN A 43 10.17 -4.11 -2.41
CA GLN A 43 11.46 -4.44 -3.00
C GLN A 43 11.39 -5.89 -3.47
N LYS A 44 11.57 -6.12 -4.78
CA LYS A 44 11.82 -7.46 -5.29
C LYS A 44 13.19 -7.86 -4.75
N LYS A 45 13.30 -9.01 -4.07
CA LYS A 45 14.61 -9.60 -3.82
C LYS A 45 15.24 -9.83 -5.20
N ALA A 46 16.41 -9.25 -5.42
CA ALA A 46 17.25 -9.56 -6.57
C ALA A 46 17.74 -11.01 -6.48
#